data_AF-A0A9N9Z0Z1-F1
#
_entry.id   AF-A0A9N9Z0Z1-F1
#
_cell.length_a   1.000
_cell.length_b   1.000
_cell.length_c   1.000
_cell.angle_alpha   90.00
_cell.angle_beta   90.00
_cell.angle_gamma   90.00
#
_symmetry.space_group_name_H-M   'P 1'
#
loop_
_entity.id
_entity.type
_entity.pdbx_description
1 polymer ?
#
loop_
_entity_poly.entity_id
_entity_poly.type
_entity_poly.pdbx_seq_one_letter_code
_entity_poly.pdbx_strand_id
1 'polypeptide(L)'
;MTEDYDSPSLISPSPSPSPSRSASRSPSSEPTVAEQSNGAARAQNAKKEAPAKTSSSAAAAASGNRIGKWTFRKITNHRWSGNDIELQIHWDDPDEITWEPEKTIHRDAKSALINYWKRQPEGRPLNPQDPESFTIFAFKGVKLGQKRKRQILVEWVGWAKPTWEPEAVIKETAPKALKEYLRKRSGRH
;
A
#
# COMPACT_ATOMS: atom_id res chain seq x y z
N MET A 1 -29.12 38.68 35.00
CA MET A 1 -27.77 38.30 34.57
C MET A 1 -27.95 37.10 33.67
N THR A 2 -28.04 37.36 32.38
CA THR A 2 -28.37 36.38 31.34
C THR A 2 -27.07 36.19 30.57
N GLU A 3 -26.47 35.00 30.65
CA GLU A 3 -25.25 34.70 29.90
C GLU A 3 -25.64 34.16 28.52
N ASP A 4 -25.41 34.99 27.51
CA ASP A 4 -25.38 34.63 26.10
C ASP A 4 -24.11 33.80 25.83
N TYR A 5 -24.27 32.51 25.54
CA TYR A 5 -23.21 31.68 24.96
C TYR A 5 -23.42 31.56 23.45
N ASP A 6 -22.78 32.47 22.74
CA ASP A 6 -22.56 32.44 21.30
C ASP A 6 -21.66 31.24 20.94
N SER A 7 -22.12 30.40 20.03
CA SER A 7 -21.44 29.17 19.58
C SER A 7 -20.69 29.42 18.28
N PRO A 8 -19.35 29.42 18.25
CA PRO A 8 -18.62 29.52 16.99
C PRO A 8 -18.63 28.18 16.24
N SER A 9 -19.18 28.23 15.02
CA SER A 9 -19.22 27.13 14.04
C SER A 9 -17.79 26.76 13.58
N LEU A 10 -17.36 25.53 13.84
CA LEU A 10 -16.08 25.01 13.34
C LEU A 10 -16.18 24.66 11.84
N ILE A 11 -15.74 25.60 11.02
CA ILE A 11 -15.50 25.42 9.58
C ILE A 11 -14.27 24.53 9.42
N SER A 12 -14.45 23.32 8.89
CA SER A 12 -13.35 22.44 8.48
C SER A 12 -12.83 22.85 7.10
N PRO A 13 -11.53 23.14 6.89
CA PRO A 13 -10.98 23.37 5.56
C PRO A 13 -10.71 22.04 4.85
N SER A 14 -11.32 21.88 3.68
CA SER A 14 -11.02 20.85 2.68
C SER A 14 -9.86 21.32 1.79
N PRO A 15 -8.76 20.57 1.62
CA PRO A 15 -7.76 20.92 0.64
C PRO A 15 -8.13 20.35 -0.75
N SER A 16 -8.50 21.24 -1.67
CA SER A 16 -8.32 21.02 -3.11
C SER A 16 -6.88 21.39 -3.48
N PRO A 17 -6.30 20.75 -4.51
CA PRO A 17 -5.83 21.59 -5.61
C PRO A 17 -6.11 21.01 -7.01
N SER A 18 -6.55 21.90 -7.90
CA SER A 18 -6.30 21.81 -9.35
C SER A 18 -5.30 22.91 -9.70
N PRO A 19 -4.42 22.67 -10.68
CA PRO A 19 -4.34 23.66 -11.76
C PRO A 19 -4.40 23.04 -13.17
N SER A 20 -5.02 23.82 -14.07
CA SER A 20 -5.16 23.56 -15.51
C SER A 20 -3.94 24.01 -16.31
N ARG A 21 -3.62 23.21 -17.35
CA ARG A 21 -3.22 23.59 -18.73
C ARG A 21 -2.03 24.54 -18.98
N SER A 22 -1.02 24.02 -19.70
CA SER A 22 -0.59 24.42 -21.08
C SER A 22 0.67 23.61 -21.45
N ALA A 23 0.62 22.69 -22.41
CA ALA A 23 0.76 22.81 -23.87
C ALA A 23 2.22 22.90 -24.40
N SER A 24 2.62 21.83 -25.11
CA SER A 24 3.30 21.81 -26.43
C SER A 24 4.82 21.56 -26.56
N ARG A 25 5.12 20.62 -27.48
CA ARG A 25 6.27 20.48 -28.41
C ARG A 25 7.57 19.74 -27.99
N SER A 26 7.70 18.52 -28.54
CA SER A 26 8.96 17.94 -29.09
C SER A 26 9.30 18.58 -30.47
N PRO A 27 10.38 18.24 -31.23
CA PRO A 27 11.42 17.21 -31.05
C PRO A 27 12.89 17.56 -31.48
N SER A 28 13.80 16.59 -31.30
CA SER A 28 14.95 16.19 -32.14
C SER A 28 16.18 17.11 -32.35
N SER A 29 17.39 16.58 -32.12
CA SER A 29 18.52 16.45 -33.09
C SER A 29 19.82 15.93 -32.42
N GLU A 30 20.35 14.79 -32.89
CA GLU A 30 21.80 14.45 -32.85
C GLU A 30 22.55 15.27 -33.93
N PRO A 31 23.89 15.41 -33.83
CA PRO A 31 24.73 14.53 -34.67
C PRO A 31 26.09 14.10 -34.05
N THR A 32 26.59 13.02 -34.65
CA THR A 32 27.87 12.30 -34.52
C THR A 32 29.07 13.00 -35.17
N VAL A 33 30.30 12.59 -34.78
CA VAL A 33 31.59 12.41 -35.54
C VAL A 33 32.77 12.78 -34.60
N ALA A 34 33.45 11.80 -33.96
CA ALA A 34 34.67 11.09 -34.39
C ALA A 34 35.93 11.97 -34.61
N GLU A 35 37.03 11.75 -33.87
CA GLU A 35 38.19 10.95 -34.32
C GLU A 35 39.39 10.99 -33.32
N GLN A 36 39.91 9.78 -33.11
CA GLN A 36 41.16 9.24 -32.54
C GLN A 36 42.43 10.12 -32.40
N SER A 37 43.23 9.80 -31.37
CA SER A 37 44.62 9.34 -31.59
C SER A 37 45.22 8.61 -30.38
N ASN A 38 46.05 7.61 -30.71
CA ASN A 38 46.67 6.57 -29.87
C ASN A 38 47.80 7.07 -28.95
N GLY A 39 48.09 6.30 -27.90
CA GLY A 39 49.37 6.35 -27.19
C GLY A 39 49.51 5.32 -26.08
N ALA A 40 50.22 4.23 -26.35
CA ALA A 40 50.38 3.05 -25.51
C ALA A 40 51.33 3.22 -24.30
N ALA A 41 51.07 2.50 -23.20
CA ALA A 41 52.12 1.94 -22.35
C ALA A 41 51.60 0.74 -21.54
N ARG A 42 52.44 -0.29 -21.48
CA ARG A 42 52.23 -1.68 -21.04
C ARG A 42 53.06 -1.94 -19.78
N ALA A 43 52.48 -2.57 -18.76
CA ALA A 43 53.14 -3.46 -17.76
C ALA A 43 52.04 -4.04 -16.84
N GLN A 44 51.56 -5.28 -17.02
CA GLN A 44 52.06 -6.55 -16.45
C GLN A 44 52.28 -6.55 -14.91
N ASN A 45 51.42 -7.25 -14.16
CA ASN A 45 51.63 -8.61 -13.62
C ASN A 45 51.07 -8.84 -12.19
N ALA A 46 50.83 -10.12 -11.86
CA ALA A 46 50.66 -10.74 -10.53
C ALA A 46 49.25 -10.98 -9.94
N LYS A 47 48.58 -11.99 -10.50
CA LYS A 47 48.00 -13.20 -9.85
C LYS A 47 47.99 -13.29 -8.31
N LYS A 48 46.80 -13.52 -7.71
CA LYS A 48 46.57 -14.41 -6.53
C LYS A 48 45.10 -14.88 -6.48
N GLU A 49 44.87 -16.18 -6.71
CA GLU A 49 43.77 -17.01 -6.18
C GLU A 49 43.95 -17.13 -4.63
N ALA A 50 42.98 -17.42 -3.75
CA ALA A 50 41.75 -18.23 -3.76
C ALA A 50 40.88 -17.83 -2.52
N PRO A 51 39.93 -18.66 -2.03
CA PRO A 51 38.58 -18.93 -2.53
C PRO A 51 37.49 -18.51 -1.51
N ALA A 52 36.29 -18.16 -1.96
CA ALA A 52 35.10 -18.13 -1.08
C ALA A 52 33.95 -18.89 -1.74
N LYS A 53 33.94 -20.20 -1.52
CA LYS A 53 32.71 -20.99 -1.60
C LYS A 53 31.84 -20.56 -0.42
N THR A 54 30.59 -20.17 -0.66
CA THR A 54 29.38 -20.81 -0.09
C THR A 54 28.16 -20.04 -0.59
N SER A 55 27.76 -20.33 -1.83
CA SER A 55 26.38 -20.20 -2.27
C SER A 55 25.85 -21.61 -2.49
N SER A 56 24.92 -22.03 -1.63
CA SER A 56 23.88 -23.04 -1.87
C SER A 56 23.15 -23.24 -0.54
N SER A 57 22.00 -22.59 -0.34
CA SER A 57 20.71 -23.17 -0.69
C SER A 57 20.42 -24.45 0.10
N ALA A 58 19.98 -24.26 1.34
CA ALA A 58 19.20 -25.25 2.08
C ALA A 58 18.30 -24.56 3.12
N ALA A 59 17.51 -23.56 2.70
CA ALA A 59 16.22 -23.36 3.34
C ALA A 59 15.33 -24.50 2.85
N ALA A 60 15.52 -25.67 3.44
CA ALA A 60 14.75 -26.86 3.17
C ALA A 60 13.27 -26.48 3.33
N ALA A 61 12.54 -26.62 2.22
CA ALA A 61 11.11 -26.56 2.17
C ALA A 61 10.55 -27.61 3.13
N ALA A 62 10.41 -27.25 4.41
CA ALA A 62 9.53 -27.92 5.33
C ALA A 62 8.10 -27.46 5.01
N SER A 63 7.65 -27.74 3.78
CA SER A 63 6.23 -27.74 3.44
C SER A 63 5.62 -29.02 4.01
N GLY A 64 5.73 -29.17 5.33
CA GLY A 64 4.88 -30.07 6.07
C GLY A 64 3.49 -29.47 6.02
N ASN A 65 2.54 -30.25 5.51
CA ASN A 65 1.12 -29.94 5.49
C ASN A 65 0.60 -29.73 6.93
N ARG A 66 0.87 -28.56 7.51
CA ARG A 66 0.43 -28.18 8.86
C ARG A 66 -0.99 -27.64 8.76
N ILE A 67 -1.95 -28.55 8.82
CA ILE A 67 -3.36 -28.22 9.10
C ILE A 67 -3.48 -27.90 10.61
N GLY A 68 -2.76 -26.89 11.06
CA GLY A 68 -2.83 -26.35 12.42
C GLY A 68 -3.51 -24.99 12.39
N LYS A 69 -4.33 -24.67 13.40
CA LYS A 69 -4.82 -23.31 13.60
C LYS A 69 -3.71 -22.52 14.27
N TRP A 70 -3.27 -21.43 13.64
CA TRP A 70 -2.23 -20.55 14.19
C TRP A 70 -2.94 -19.45 14.95
N THR A 71 -2.56 -19.24 16.21
CA THR A 71 -3.16 -18.20 17.05
C THR A 71 -2.30 -16.95 16.97
N PHE A 72 -2.89 -15.87 16.46
CA PHE A 72 -2.26 -14.55 16.40
C PHE A 72 -1.99 -14.05 17.82
N ARG A 73 -0.73 -13.71 18.12
CA ARG A 73 -0.35 -13.10 19.40
C ARG A 73 -0.28 -11.59 19.31
N LYS A 74 0.63 -11.08 18.48
CA LYS A 74 0.86 -9.63 18.32
C LYS A 74 1.61 -9.30 17.04
N ILE A 75 1.43 -8.04 16.60
CA ILE A 75 2.29 -7.41 15.59
C ILE A 75 3.48 -6.77 16.31
N THR A 76 4.70 -7.11 15.89
CA THR A 76 5.95 -6.59 16.50
C THR A 76 6.62 -5.53 15.65
N ASN A 77 6.54 -5.63 14.32
CA ASN A 77 7.22 -4.72 13.40
C ASN A 77 6.48 -4.59 12.07
N HIS A 78 6.90 -3.67 11.21
CA HIS A 78 6.40 -3.49 9.86
C HIS A 78 7.52 -3.11 8.88
N ARG A 79 7.30 -3.36 7.59
CA ARG A 79 8.20 -2.92 6.51
C ARG A 79 7.43 -2.71 5.21
N TRP A 80 7.99 -1.91 4.32
CA TRP A 80 7.56 -1.85 2.92
C TRP A 80 8.10 -3.05 2.14
N SER A 81 7.22 -3.66 1.33
CA SER A 81 7.50 -4.75 0.40
C SER A 81 6.89 -4.35 -0.95
N GLY A 82 7.66 -3.66 -1.77
CA GLY A 82 7.13 -2.98 -2.96
C GLY A 82 6.13 -1.88 -2.59
N ASN A 83 4.89 -2.00 -3.10
CA ASN A 83 3.80 -1.06 -2.81
C ASN A 83 2.91 -1.49 -1.63
N ASP A 84 3.21 -2.62 -0.99
CA ASP A 84 2.42 -3.17 0.11
C ASP A 84 3.23 -3.14 1.42
N ILE A 85 2.51 -3.10 2.54
CA ILE A 85 3.10 -3.25 3.88
C ILE A 85 3.05 -4.72 4.27
N GLU A 86 4.18 -5.23 4.78
CA GLU A 86 4.24 -6.49 5.52
C GLU A 86 4.39 -6.21 7.01
N LEU A 87 3.75 -7.05 7.81
CA LEU A 87 3.75 -6.99 9.26
C LEU A 87 4.47 -8.21 9.81
N GLN A 88 5.40 -7.98 10.73
CA GLN A 88 6.03 -9.06 11.47
C GLN A 88 5.06 -9.51 12.56
N ILE A 89 4.62 -10.76 12.45
CA ILE A 89 3.66 -11.37 13.37
C ILE A 89 4.38 -12.35 14.26
N HIS A 90 4.14 -12.22 15.56
CA HIS A 90 4.48 -13.24 16.53
C HIS A 90 3.25 -14.12 16.74
N TRP A 91 3.42 -15.42 16.61
CA TRP A 91 2.36 -16.42 16.85
C TRP A 91 2.50 -17.03 18.24
N ASP A 92 1.39 -17.52 18.83
CA ASP A 92 1.44 -18.17 20.14
C ASP A 92 2.02 -19.59 20.07
N ASP A 93 1.67 -20.36 19.03
CA ASP A 93 2.09 -21.76 18.85
C ASP A 93 2.17 -22.15 17.36
N PRO A 94 3.34 -22.59 16.83
CA PRO A 94 4.67 -22.48 17.45
C PRO A 94 5.07 -21.02 17.69
N ASP A 95 6.05 -20.78 18.57
CA ASP A 95 6.70 -19.47 18.81
C ASP A 95 7.49 -19.02 17.56
N GLU A 96 6.75 -18.77 16.48
CA GLU A 96 7.22 -18.49 15.15
C GLU A 96 6.98 -17.01 14.84
N ILE A 97 7.87 -16.47 14.01
CA ILE A 97 7.78 -15.10 13.53
C ILE A 97 7.70 -15.16 12.01
N THR A 98 6.58 -14.69 11.46
CA THR A 98 6.38 -14.60 10.01
C THR A 98 6.16 -13.15 9.58
N TRP A 99 6.42 -12.88 8.30
CA TRP A 99 6.04 -11.63 7.66
C TRP A 99 4.75 -11.87 6.89
N GLU A 100 3.67 -11.23 7.34
CA GLU A 100 2.35 -11.36 6.75
C GLU A 100 1.95 -10.08 6.02
N PRO A 101 1.28 -10.17 4.86
CA PRO A 101 0.72 -8.99 4.20
C PRO A 101 -0.27 -8.26 5.12
N GLU A 102 -0.22 -6.93 5.14
CA GLU A 102 -1.13 -6.09 5.93
C GLU A 102 -2.61 -6.45 5.66
N LYS A 103 -2.94 -6.75 4.39
CA LYS A 103 -4.29 -7.14 3.97
C LYS A 103 -4.77 -8.43 4.65
N THR A 104 -3.89 -9.40 4.88
CA THR A 104 -4.20 -10.65 5.59
C THR A 104 -4.59 -10.33 7.03
N ILE A 105 -3.78 -9.52 7.72
CA ILE A 105 -4.02 -9.14 9.10
C ILE A 105 -5.24 -8.24 9.24
N HIS A 106 -5.52 -7.39 8.25
CA HIS A 106 -6.74 -6.59 8.22
C HIS A 106 -7.99 -7.48 8.14
N ARG A 107 -7.94 -8.57 7.37
CA ARG A 107 -9.04 -9.54 7.28
C ARG A 107 -9.23 -10.31 8.57
N ASP A 108 -8.13 -10.81 9.14
CA ASP A 108 -8.18 -11.82 10.19
C ASP A 108 -8.17 -11.20 11.61
N ALA A 109 -7.53 -10.05 11.78
CA ALA A 109 -7.33 -9.37 13.07
C ALA A 109 -7.37 -7.83 12.97
N LYS A 110 -8.38 -7.26 12.29
CA LYS A 110 -8.51 -5.80 12.05
C LYS A 110 -8.26 -4.96 13.30
N SER A 111 -8.89 -5.29 14.43
CA SER A 111 -8.76 -4.51 15.66
C SER A 111 -7.30 -4.46 16.16
N ALA A 112 -6.57 -5.57 16.07
CA ALA A 112 -5.16 -5.63 16.44
C ALA A 112 -4.29 -4.78 15.50
N LEU A 113 -4.58 -4.81 14.19
CA LEU A 113 -3.93 -3.97 13.18
C LEU A 113 -4.12 -2.47 13.46
N ILE A 114 -5.37 -2.05 13.65
CA ILE A 114 -5.68 -0.64 13.93
C ILE A 114 -5.02 -0.19 15.23
N ASN A 115 -5.01 -1.03 16.26
CA ASN A 115 -4.35 -0.72 17.51
C ASN A 115 -2.82 -0.66 17.37
N TYR A 116 -2.22 -1.49 16.51
CA TYR A 116 -0.80 -1.41 16.18
C TYR A 116 -0.44 -0.07 15.55
N TRP A 117 -1.20 0.37 14.53
CA TRP A 117 -0.96 1.66 13.88
C TRP A 117 -1.15 2.84 14.82
N LYS A 118 -2.18 2.83 15.68
CA LYS A 118 -2.38 3.87 16.69
C LYS A 118 -1.23 4.02 17.69
N ARG A 119 -0.44 2.97 17.91
CA ARG A 119 0.73 3.01 18.81
C ARG A 119 1.99 3.49 18.11
N GLN A 120 2.02 3.53 16.78
CA GLN A 120 3.18 4.06 16.06
C GLN A 120 3.20 5.59 16.19
N PRO A 121 4.38 6.22 16.39
CA PRO A 121 4.48 7.68 16.55
C PRO A 121 3.86 8.47 15.40
N GLU A 122 4.01 7.98 14.17
CA GLU A 122 3.51 8.62 12.94
C GLU A 122 2.27 7.91 12.37
N GLY A 123 1.71 6.93 13.10
CA GLY A 123 0.62 6.11 12.59
C GLY A 123 1.06 5.11 11.52
N ARG A 124 0.18 4.86 10.54
CA ARG A 124 0.48 4.03 9.37
C ARG A 124 1.28 4.85 8.36
N PRO A 125 2.48 4.43 7.94
CA PRO A 125 3.29 5.19 7.00
C PRO A 125 2.63 5.32 5.63
N LEU A 126 2.95 6.42 4.92
CA LEU A 126 2.59 6.61 3.52
C LEU A 126 3.51 5.80 2.61
N ASN A 127 3.02 5.39 1.44
CA ASN A 127 3.82 4.63 0.48
C ASN A 127 4.96 5.51 -0.06
N PRO A 128 6.23 5.06 0.01
CA PRO A 128 7.38 5.85 -0.39
C PRO A 128 7.45 6.13 -1.90
N GLN A 129 6.79 5.32 -2.73
CA GLN A 129 6.72 5.51 -4.19
C GLN A 129 5.54 6.39 -4.60
N ASP A 130 4.43 6.30 -3.88
CA ASP A 130 3.20 7.04 -4.17
C ASP A 130 2.43 7.32 -2.86
N PRO A 131 2.65 8.48 -2.22
CA PRO A 131 2.01 8.82 -0.95
C PRO A 131 0.48 8.87 -0.99
N GLU A 132 -0.13 9.01 -2.17
CA GLU A 132 -1.58 9.05 -2.37
C GLU A 132 -2.16 7.66 -2.70
N SER A 133 -1.33 6.61 -2.68
CA SER A 133 -1.74 5.24 -2.95
C SER A 133 -2.42 4.58 -1.74
N PHE A 134 -3.66 4.12 -1.93
CA PHE A 134 -4.42 3.40 -0.91
C PHE A 134 -5.01 2.10 -1.46
N THR A 135 -4.94 1.04 -0.65
CA THR A 135 -5.47 -0.27 -1.02
C THR A 135 -6.91 -0.44 -0.56
N ILE A 136 -7.82 -0.64 -1.51
CA ILE A 136 -9.22 -1.01 -1.25
C ILE A 136 -9.26 -2.42 -0.64
N PHE A 137 -9.86 -2.55 0.55
CA PHE A 137 -10.13 -3.83 1.18
C PHE A 137 -11.48 -4.41 0.74
N ALA A 138 -12.55 -3.63 0.88
CA ALA A 138 -13.91 -4.08 0.56
C ALA A 138 -14.87 -2.92 0.29
N PHE A 139 -15.93 -3.19 -0.47
CA PHE A 139 -17.08 -2.30 -0.56
C PHE A 139 -18.14 -2.69 0.47
N LYS A 140 -18.63 -1.70 1.22
CA LYS A 140 -19.56 -1.90 2.35
C LYS A 140 -20.95 -1.35 2.12
N GLY A 141 -21.08 -0.39 1.21
CA GLY A 141 -22.31 0.36 1.05
C GLY A 141 -22.41 1.03 -0.30
N VAL A 142 -23.62 1.40 -0.67
CA VAL A 142 -23.97 2.22 -1.82
C VAL A 142 -25.08 3.14 -1.35
N LYS A 143 -24.95 4.43 -1.64
CA LYS A 143 -25.99 5.42 -1.43
C LYS A 143 -26.06 6.36 -2.62
N LEU A 144 -27.15 7.11 -2.68
CA LEU A 144 -27.27 8.23 -3.60
C LEU A 144 -26.74 9.49 -2.89
N GLY A 145 -25.72 10.11 -3.46
CA GLY A 145 -25.15 11.37 -2.99
C GLY A 145 -25.82 12.58 -3.64
N GLN A 146 -25.14 13.72 -3.54
CA GLN A 146 -25.58 14.96 -4.17
C GLN A 146 -25.71 14.81 -5.69
N LYS A 147 -26.64 15.56 -6.29
CA LYS A 147 -26.94 15.54 -7.74
C LYS A 147 -27.30 14.14 -8.27
N ARG A 148 -27.88 13.27 -7.41
CA ARG A 148 -28.23 11.88 -7.74
C ARG A 148 -27.06 11.03 -8.26
N LYS A 149 -25.82 11.35 -7.85
CA LYS A 149 -24.64 10.53 -8.17
C LYS A 149 -24.46 9.43 -7.13
N ARG A 150 -24.15 8.21 -7.57
CA ARG A 150 -23.91 7.09 -6.64
C ARG A 150 -22.56 7.24 -5.92
N GLN A 151 -22.56 6.94 -4.63
CA GLN A 151 -21.37 6.86 -3.79
C GLN A 151 -21.24 5.45 -3.22
N ILE A 152 -20.00 4.98 -3.10
CA ILE A 152 -19.63 3.66 -2.61
C ILE A 152 -18.92 3.83 -1.28
N LEU A 153 -19.34 3.11 -0.24
CA LEU A 153 -18.62 3.10 1.03
C LEU A 153 -17.46 2.12 0.91
N VAL A 154 -16.23 2.63 0.98
CA VAL A 154 -14.99 1.89 0.78
C VAL A 154 -14.32 1.66 2.13
N GLU A 155 -14.03 0.41 2.44
CA GLU A 155 -13.10 0.04 3.49
C GLU A 155 -11.68 -0.05 2.92
N TRP A 156 -10.73 0.60 3.58
CA TRP A 156 -9.32 0.63 3.19
C TRP A 156 -8.47 -0.27 4.10
N VAL A 157 -7.47 -0.93 3.53
CA VAL A 157 -6.50 -1.75 4.28
C VAL A 157 -5.73 -0.86 5.25
N GLY A 158 -5.63 -1.26 6.52
CA GLY A 158 -4.88 -0.53 7.56
C GLY A 158 -5.63 0.62 8.20
N TRP A 159 -6.83 0.99 7.70
CA TRP A 159 -7.60 2.12 8.21
C TRP A 159 -8.84 1.70 8.97
N ALA A 160 -9.11 2.41 10.07
CA ALA A 160 -10.21 2.09 10.97
C ALA A 160 -11.57 2.40 10.34
N LYS A 161 -11.70 3.59 9.75
CA LYS A 161 -12.96 4.13 9.27
C LYS A 161 -13.06 4.00 7.74
N PRO A 162 -14.16 3.44 7.22
CA PRO A 162 -14.44 3.48 5.79
C PRO A 162 -14.86 4.89 5.35
N THR A 163 -14.68 5.22 4.08
CA THR A 163 -15.05 6.53 3.50
C THR A 163 -16.00 6.38 2.30
N TRP A 164 -16.81 7.40 2.05
CA TRP A 164 -17.73 7.42 0.91
C TRP A 164 -17.04 8.01 -0.31
N GLU A 165 -16.75 7.16 -1.29
CA GLU A 165 -16.11 7.56 -2.53
C GLU A 165 -17.11 7.66 -3.69
N PRO A 166 -16.90 8.56 -4.65
CA PRO A 166 -17.70 8.60 -5.88
C PRO A 166 -17.57 7.29 -6.66
N GLU A 167 -18.69 6.74 -7.15
CA GLU A 167 -18.65 5.52 -7.98
C GLU A 167 -17.74 5.68 -9.21
N ALA A 168 -17.69 6.88 -9.79
CA ALA A 168 -16.85 7.18 -10.94
C ALA A 168 -15.36 6.90 -10.67
N VAL A 169 -14.86 7.32 -9.50
CA VAL A 169 -13.47 7.10 -9.08
C VAL A 169 -13.23 5.59 -8.89
N ILE A 170 -14.13 4.91 -8.19
CA ILE A 170 -13.99 3.46 -7.95
C ILE A 170 -14.07 2.64 -9.24
N LYS A 171 -14.85 3.10 -10.23
CA LYS A 171 -14.96 2.45 -11.53
C LYS A 171 -13.66 2.56 -12.34
N GLU A 172 -12.87 3.60 -12.13
CA GLU A 172 -11.56 3.76 -12.75
C GLU A 172 -10.53 2.85 -12.06
N THR A 173 -10.48 2.86 -10.73
CA THR A 173 -9.46 2.11 -9.96
C THR A 173 -9.74 0.61 -9.86
N ALA A 174 -11.01 0.21 -9.68
CA ALA A 174 -11.40 -1.18 -9.39
C ALA A 174 -12.71 -1.60 -10.09
N PRO A 175 -12.81 -1.49 -11.43
CA PRO A 175 -14.05 -1.72 -12.18
C PRO A 175 -14.63 -3.13 -11.97
N LYS A 176 -13.76 -4.15 -11.96
CA LYS A 176 -14.17 -5.56 -11.82
C LYS A 176 -14.78 -5.83 -10.44
N ALA A 177 -14.09 -5.41 -9.38
CA ALA A 177 -14.55 -5.60 -8.01
C ALA A 177 -15.87 -4.85 -7.75
N LEU A 178 -16.00 -3.63 -8.28
CA LEU A 178 -17.22 -2.83 -8.15
C LEU A 178 -18.41 -3.52 -8.84
N LYS A 179 -18.22 -3.99 -10.08
CA LYS A 179 -19.26 -4.69 -10.84
C LYS A 179 -19.74 -5.94 -10.11
N GLU A 180 -18.81 -6.73 -9.57
CA GLU A 180 -19.15 -7.93 -8.80
C GLU A 180 -19.95 -7.59 -7.54
N TYR A 181 -19.50 -6.60 -6.77
CA TYR A 181 -20.18 -6.15 -5.56
C TYR A 181 -21.62 -5.66 -5.85
N LEU A 182 -21.80 -4.84 -6.88
CA LEU A 182 -23.13 -4.35 -7.28
C LEU A 182 -24.03 -5.50 -7.74
N ARG A 183 -23.51 -6.46 -8.52
CA ARG A 183 -24.25 -7.66 -8.94
C ARG A 183 -24.72 -8.49 -7.74
N LYS A 184 -23.83 -8.75 -6.78
CA LYS A 184 -24.16 -9.50 -5.55
C LYS A 184 -25.17 -8.76 -4.67
N ARG A 185 -25.20 -7.43 -4.74
CA ARG A 185 -26.15 -6.60 -4.01
C ARG A 185 -27.52 -6.55 -4.70
N SER A 186 -27.58 -6.45 -6.04
CA SER A 186 -28.85 -6.39 -6.78
C SER A 186 -29.59 -7.73 -6.82
N GLY A 187 -28.88 -8.86 -6.70
CA GLY A 187 -29.50 -10.19 -6.57
C GLY A 187 -29.99 -10.55 -5.15
N ARG A 188 -29.88 -9.61 -4.18
CA ARG A 188 -30.53 -9.70 -2.87
C ARG A 188 -31.80 -8.87 -2.91
N HIS A 189 -32.83 -9.38 -3.57
CA HIS A 189 -34.19 -8.85 -3.57
C HIS A 189 -35.18 -10.00 -3.53
#